data_AF-A0A809R4U5-F1
#
_entry.id   AF-A0A809R4U5-F1
#
_cell.length_a   1.000
_cell.length_b   1.000
_cell.length_c   1.000
_cell.angle_alpha   90.00
_cell.angle_beta   90.00
_cell.angle_gamma   90.00
#
_symmetry.space_group_name_H-M   'P 1'
#
loop_
_entity.id
_entity.type
_entity.pdbx_description
1 polymer ?
#
loop_
_entity_poly.entity_id
_entity_poly.type
_entity_poly.pdbx_seq_one_letter_code
_entity_poly.pdbx_strand_id
1 'polypeptide(L)'
;MRRSAHSESSRLLILTLAAEQALRAEDFESLFAVLAEREKTIDALSKLPLDEETQTLVAQANEVAERVIASARESQGKLLENLSSGRRAALATRSYAGQKRNARRIEGAA
;
A
#
# COMPACT_ATOMS: atom_id res chain seq x y z
N MET A 1 13.55 4.06 -31.13
CA MET A 1 13.60 2.59 -30.95
C MET A 1 12.17 2.08 -30.79
N ARG A 2 11.71 1.09 -31.57
CA ARG A 2 10.40 0.45 -31.36
C ARG A 2 10.49 -0.43 -30.10
N ARG A 3 9.58 -0.24 -29.14
CA ARG A 3 9.46 -1.09 -27.95
C ARG A 3 8.87 -2.45 -28.37
N SER A 4 9.49 -3.55 -27.94
CA SER A 4 9.01 -4.91 -28.22
C SER A 4 8.20 -5.46 -27.05
N ALA A 5 7.33 -6.43 -27.30
CA ALA A 5 6.52 -7.08 -26.27
C ALA A 5 7.41 -7.69 -25.18
N HIS A 6 8.48 -8.38 -25.58
CA HIS A 6 9.48 -8.96 -24.67
C HIS A 6 10.16 -7.90 -23.77
N SER A 7 10.52 -6.75 -24.34
CA SER A 7 11.14 -5.68 -23.55
C SER A 7 10.17 -5.09 -22.53
N GLU A 8 8.90 -4.89 -22.90
CA GLU A 8 7.91 -4.32 -21.99
C GLU A 8 7.42 -5.35 -20.95
N SER A 9 7.33 -6.64 -21.27
CA SER A 9 6.95 -7.70 -20.32
C SER A 9 8.05 -7.93 -19.28
N SER A 10 9.32 -7.91 -19.71
CA SER A 10 10.47 -7.93 -18.79
C SER A 10 10.46 -6.70 -17.88
N ARG A 11 10.20 -5.52 -18.44
CA ARG A 11 10.08 -4.28 -17.67
C ARG A 11 8.92 -4.33 -16.67
N LEU A 12 7.77 -4.91 -17.06
CA LEU A 12 6.62 -5.11 -16.17
C LEU A 12 7.00 -5.94 -14.95
N LEU A 13 7.70 -7.08 -15.15
CA LEU A 13 8.15 -7.92 -14.06
C LEU A 13 9.12 -7.19 -13.13
N ILE A 14 10.14 -6.51 -13.70
CA ILE A 14 11.12 -5.73 -12.93
C ILE A 14 10.43 -4.64 -12.10
N LEU A 15 9.52 -3.88 -12.70
CA LEU A 15 8.78 -2.83 -11.98
C LEU A 15 7.90 -3.43 -10.88
N THR A 16 7.32 -4.61 -11.09
CA THR A 16 6.50 -5.24 -10.05
C THR A 16 7.35 -5.74 -8.88
N LEU A 17 8.54 -6.29 -9.14
CA LEU A 17 9.51 -6.65 -8.10
C LEU A 17 10.04 -5.42 -7.35
N ALA A 18 10.31 -4.32 -8.06
CA ALA A 18 10.70 -3.05 -7.45
C ALA A 18 9.59 -2.48 -6.54
N ALA A 19 8.32 -2.60 -6.95
CA ALA A 19 7.18 -2.22 -6.12
C ALA A 19 7.10 -3.09 -4.84
N GLU A 20 7.33 -4.39 -4.96
CA GLU A 20 7.41 -5.30 -3.81
C GLU A 20 8.52 -4.87 -2.83
N GLN A 21 9.70 -4.53 -3.36
CA GLN A 21 10.83 -4.06 -2.54
C GLN A 21 10.55 -2.73 -1.86
N ALA A 22 10.01 -1.74 -2.60
CA ALA A 22 9.68 -0.43 -2.06
C ALA A 22 8.62 -0.53 -0.95
N LEU A 23 7.59 -1.37 -1.15
CA LEU A 23 6.57 -1.63 -0.13
C LEU A 23 7.17 -2.27 1.12
N ARG A 24 8.06 -3.26 0.98
CA ARG A 24 8.76 -3.89 2.11
C ARG A 24 9.67 -2.92 2.86
N ALA A 25 10.25 -1.95 2.15
CA ALA A 25 11.09 -0.90 2.72
C ALA A 25 10.29 0.26 3.32
N GLU A 26 8.95 0.24 3.21
CA GLU A 26 8.06 1.35 3.56
C GLU A 26 8.40 2.67 2.82
N ASP A 27 9.07 2.57 1.67
CA ASP A 27 9.39 3.69 0.79
C ASP A 27 8.22 3.95 -0.16
N PHE A 28 7.24 4.68 0.33
CA PHE A 28 6.02 4.99 -0.42
C PHE A 28 6.27 5.93 -1.60
N GLU A 29 7.27 6.81 -1.54
CA GLU A 29 7.60 7.72 -2.64
C GLU A 29 8.08 6.91 -3.86
N SER A 30 9.06 6.03 -3.65
CA SER A 30 9.54 5.11 -4.68
C SER A 30 8.45 4.15 -5.14
N LEU A 31 7.62 3.64 -4.21
CA LEU A 31 6.50 2.77 -4.56
C LEU A 31 5.55 3.45 -5.55
N PHE A 32 5.10 4.68 -5.27
CA PHE A 32 4.18 5.38 -6.16
C PHE A 32 4.81 5.71 -7.51
N ALA A 33 6.08 6.11 -7.55
CA ALA A 33 6.81 6.35 -8.79
C ALA A 33 6.91 5.07 -9.65
N VAL A 34 7.23 3.94 -9.04
CA VAL A 34 7.32 2.63 -9.70
C VAL A 34 5.95 2.17 -10.20
N LEU A 35 4.87 2.33 -9.42
CA LEU A 35 3.53 1.96 -9.83
C LEU A 35 3.04 2.80 -11.02
N ALA A 36 3.35 4.10 -11.06
CA ALA A 36 3.01 4.96 -12.19
C ALA A 36 3.74 4.53 -13.47
N GLU A 37 5.01 4.13 -13.38
CA GLU A 37 5.74 3.57 -14.53
C GLU A 37 5.22 2.19 -14.94
N ARG A 38 4.79 1.37 -13.97
CA ARG A 38 4.18 0.06 -14.22
C ARG A 38 2.90 0.20 -15.04
N GLU A 39 2.04 1.16 -14.71
CA GLU A 39 0.81 1.46 -15.43
C GLU A 39 1.08 1.82 -16.90
N LYS A 40 2.07 2.71 -17.14
CA LYS A 40 2.49 3.08 -18.51
C LYS A 40 2.98 1.87 -19.31
N THR A 41 3.70 0.95 -18.67
CA THR A 41 4.17 -0.28 -19.31
C THR A 41 3.03 -1.26 -19.61
N ILE A 42 2.01 -1.35 -18.76
CA ILE A 42 0.80 -2.14 -19.06
C ILE A 42 0.07 -1.57 -20.28
N ASP A 43 -0.14 -0.25 -20.34
CA ASP A 43 -0.76 0.40 -21.50
C ASP A 43 0.06 0.15 -22.79
N ALA A 44 1.39 0.20 -22.72
CA ALA A 44 2.26 -0.13 -23.85
C ALA A 44 2.12 -1.60 -24.28
N LEU A 45 2.13 -2.54 -23.33
CA LEU A 45 1.96 -3.98 -23.60
C LEU A 45 0.63 -4.31 -24.25
N SER A 46 -0.46 -3.65 -23.83
CA SER A 46 -1.80 -3.89 -24.37
C SER A 46 -1.93 -3.62 -25.87
N LYS A 47 -0.98 -2.88 -26.45
CA LYS A 47 -0.92 -2.49 -27.87
C LYS A 47 -0.02 -3.40 -28.70
N LEU A 48 0.63 -4.38 -28.07
CA LEU A 48 1.60 -5.26 -28.72
C LEU A 48 1.05 -6.69 -28.81
N PRO A 49 1.34 -7.42 -29.90
CA PRO A 49 1.07 -8.85 -29.95
C PRO A 49 1.95 -9.57 -28.92
N LEU A 50 1.35 -10.48 -28.16
CA LEU A 50 2.04 -11.28 -27.14
C LEU A 50 2.21 -12.72 -27.62
N ASP A 51 3.45 -13.19 -27.63
CA ASP A 51 3.80 -14.60 -27.78
C ASP A 51 3.76 -15.35 -26.42
N GLU A 52 4.03 -16.65 -26.43
CA GLU A 52 3.98 -17.51 -25.25
C GLU A 52 5.01 -17.10 -24.17
N GLU A 53 6.21 -16.70 -24.59
CA GLU A 53 7.28 -16.27 -23.68
C GLU A 53 6.89 -14.97 -22.96
N THR A 54 6.37 -13.99 -23.70
CA THR A 54 5.89 -12.73 -23.12
C THR A 54 4.69 -12.93 -22.21
N GLN A 55 3.76 -13.83 -22.54
CA GLN A 55 2.65 -14.20 -21.67
C GLN A 55 3.13 -14.82 -20.35
N THR A 56 4.18 -15.64 -20.39
CA THR A 56 4.78 -16.22 -19.18
C THR A 56 5.36 -15.12 -18.27
N LEU A 57 6.07 -14.15 -18.82
CA LEU A 57 6.60 -13.01 -18.05
C LEU A 57 5.48 -12.15 -17.44
N VAL A 58 4.40 -11.92 -18.18
CA VAL A 58 3.22 -11.19 -17.67
C VAL A 58 2.54 -11.96 -16.54
N ALA A 59 2.41 -13.29 -16.65
CA ALA A 59 1.86 -14.13 -15.59
C ALA A 59 2.69 -14.04 -14.31
N GLN A 60 4.01 -14.15 -14.40
CA GLN A 60 4.92 -13.96 -13.27
C GLN A 60 4.78 -12.57 -12.64
N ALA A 61 4.68 -11.53 -13.46
CA ALA A 61 4.47 -10.18 -12.97
C ALA A 61 3.12 -10.02 -12.23
N ASN A 62 2.08 -10.74 -12.66
CA ASN A 62 0.79 -10.73 -11.98
C ASN A 62 0.84 -11.47 -10.63
N GLU A 63 1.51 -12.62 -10.56
CA GLU A 63 1.72 -13.33 -9.28
C GLU A 63 2.46 -12.45 -8.26
N VAL A 64 3.48 -11.70 -8.71
CA VAL A 64 4.16 -10.73 -7.85
C VAL A 64 3.20 -9.62 -7.42
N ALA A 65 2.39 -9.08 -8.35
CA ALA A 65 1.46 -8.01 -8.05
C ALA A 65 0.40 -8.43 -7.00
N GLU A 66 -0.09 -9.67 -7.06
CA GLU A 66 -1.02 -10.20 -6.06
C GLU A 66 -0.41 -10.20 -4.65
N ARG A 67 0.87 -10.58 -4.52
CA ARG A 67 1.59 -10.50 -3.24
C ARG A 67 1.76 -9.07 -2.75
N VAL A 68 2.09 -8.14 -3.65
CA VAL A 68 2.19 -6.70 -3.33
C VAL A 68 0.85 -6.17 -2.80
N ILE A 69 -0.26 -6.52 -3.46
CA ILE A 69 -1.61 -6.11 -3.04
C ILE A 69 -1.95 -6.69 -1.66
N ALA A 70 -1.66 -7.98 -1.43
CA ALA A 70 -1.91 -8.62 -0.14
C ALA A 70 -1.13 -7.93 0.99
N SER A 71 0.16 -7.66 0.78
CA SER A 71 1.01 -6.96 1.74
C SER A 71 0.52 -5.53 2.00
N ALA A 72 0.13 -4.79 0.96
CA ALA A 72 -0.39 -3.44 1.11
C ALA A 72 -1.69 -3.41 1.93
N ARG A 73 -2.58 -4.38 1.73
CA ARG A 73 -3.82 -4.53 2.52
C ARG A 73 -3.52 -4.85 3.99
N GLU A 74 -2.53 -5.69 4.26
CA GLU A 74 -2.10 -5.98 5.63
C GLU A 74 -1.57 -4.72 6.33
N SER A 75 -0.68 -3.98 5.66
CA SER A 75 -0.15 -2.70 6.16
C SER A 75 -1.26 -1.67 6.40
N GLN A 76 -2.24 -1.59 5.50
CA GLN A 76 -3.42 -0.74 5.69
C GLN A 76 -4.24 -1.16 6.92
N GLY A 77 -4.44 -2.47 7.12
CA GLY A 77 -5.15 -3.01 8.29
C GLY A 77 -4.49 -2.58 9.60
N LYS A 78 -3.17 -2.78 9.71
CA LYS A 78 -2.37 -2.36 10.88
C LYS A 78 -2.47 -0.85 11.14
N LEU A 79 -2.41 -0.03 10.09
CA LEU A 79 -2.55 1.42 10.22
C LEU A 79 -3.93 1.80 10.76
N LEU A 80 -5.00 1.20 10.23
CA LEU A 80 -6.37 1.46 10.69
C LEU A 80 -6.58 1.02 12.15
N GLU A 81 -6.02 -0.13 12.54
CA GLU A 81 -6.03 -0.59 13.93
C GLU A 81 -5.33 0.40 14.87
N ASN A 82 -4.14 0.89 14.50
CA ASN A 82 -3.40 1.89 15.26
C ASN A 82 -4.18 3.19 15.42
N LEU A 83 -4.78 3.70 14.33
CA LEU A 83 -5.61 4.90 14.36
C LEU A 83 -6.87 4.71 15.25
N SER A 84 -7.51 3.55 15.17
CA SER A 84 -8.68 3.24 16.01
C SER A 84 -8.31 3.18 17.49
N SER A 85 -7.17 2.60 17.83
CA SER A 85 -6.66 2.49 19.19
C SER A 85 -6.25 3.86 19.75
N GLY A 86 -5.57 4.68 18.96
CA GLY A 86 -5.27 6.07 19.32
C GLY A 86 -6.54 6.89 19.58
N ARG A 87 -7.58 6.73 18.74
CA ARG A 87 -8.89 7.38 18.95
C ARG A 87 -9.54 6.93 20.26
N ARG A 88 -9.55 5.62 20.56
CA ARG A 88 -10.08 5.08 21.83
C ARG A 88 -9.33 5.63 23.03
N ALA A 89 -7.99 5.69 22.97
CA ALA A 89 -7.16 6.25 24.02
C ALA A 89 -7.49 7.74 24.26
N ALA A 90 -7.57 8.54 23.20
CA ALA A 90 -7.92 9.96 23.29
C ALA A 90 -9.30 10.19 23.93
N LEU A 91 -10.30 9.37 23.57
CA LEU A 91 -11.64 9.42 24.16
C LEU A 91 -11.63 9.02 25.65
N ALA A 92 -10.87 7.99 26.01
CA ALA A 92 -10.70 7.58 27.40
C ALA A 92 -10.06 8.69 28.25
N THR A 93 -8.98 9.31 27.78
CA THR A 93 -8.32 10.43 28.48
C THR A 93 -9.27 11.62 28.67
N ARG A 94 -10.08 11.94 27.66
CA ARG A 94 -11.11 13.00 27.76
C ARG A 94 -12.17 12.65 28.81
N SER A 95 -12.62 11.40 28.87
CA SER A 95 -13.58 10.91 29.86
C SER A 95 -13.02 11.01 31.29
N TYR A 96 -11.80 10.52 31.52
CA TYR A 96 -11.12 10.61 32.81
C TYR A 96 -10.92 12.07 33.26
N ALA A 97 -10.53 12.97 32.36
CA ALA A 97 -10.41 14.40 32.67
C ALA A 97 -11.77 15.03 33.04
N GLY A 98 -12.86 14.63 32.39
CA GLY A 98 -14.22 15.05 32.72
C GLY A 98 -14.68 14.55 34.09
N GLN A 99 -14.46 13.27 34.40
CA GLN A 99 -14.77 12.68 35.71
C GLN A 99 -14.01 13.39 36.85
N LYS A 100 -12.72 13.66 36.68
CA LYS A 100 -11.91 14.36 37.70
C LYS A 100 -12.40 15.78 37.98
N ARG A 101 -12.90 16.50 36.97
CA ARG A 101 -13.50 17.83 37.15
C ARG A 101 -14.82 17.76 37.91
N ASN A 102 -15.67 16.78 37.61
CA ASN A 102 -16.94 16.61 38.31
C ASN A 102 -16.74 16.21 39.79
N ALA A 103 -15.79 15.31 40.08
CA ALA A 103 -15.47 14.91 41.45
C ALA A 103 -15.06 16.11 42.33
N ARG A 104 -14.12 16.95 41.86
CA ARG A 104 -13.69 18.16 42.58
C ARG A 104 -14.81 19.18 42.79
N ARG A 105 -15.78 19.25 41.88
CA ARG A 105 -16.91 20.18 41.98
C ARG A 105 -17.93 19.73 43.04
N ILE A 106 -18.06 18.42 43.26
CA ILE A 106 -18.93 17.86 44.30
C ILE A 106 -18.28 18.00 45.67
N GLU A 107 -16.97 17.74 45.78
CA GLU A 107 -16.22 17.88 47.04
C GLU A 107 -16.09 19.34 47.52
N GLY A 108 -16.02 20.32 46.61
CA GLY A 108 -15.98 21.75 46.97
C GLY A 108 -17.35 22.39 47.25
N ALA A 109 -18.43 21.63 47.12
CA ALA A 109 -19.81 22.09 47.34
C ALA A 109 -20.46 21.47 48.61
N ALA A 110 -19.71 20.65 49.35
CA ALA A 110 -20.06 20.09 50.65
C ALA A 110 -19.27 20.79 51.76
#